data_AF-A0A372E1L0-F1
#
_entry.id   AF-A0A372E1L0-F1
#
_cell.length_a   1.000
_cell.length_b   1.000
_cell.length_c   1.000
_cell.angle_alpha   90.00
_cell.angle_beta   90.00
_cell.angle_gamma   90.00
#
_symmetry.space_group_name_H-M   'P 1'
#
loop_
_entity.id
_entity.type
_entity.pdbx_description
1 polymer ?
#
loop_
_entity_poly.entity_id
_entity_poly.type
_entity_poly.pdbx_seq_one_letter_code
_entity_poly.pdbx_strand_id
1 'polypeptide(L)'
;METISEPSIFDNTPARRRDLLPWWIKTFCWIFMIFGVVVLFCLGAGLMGSQAKLAFYGFETNDPLSPIGLLLIAVMSFKGYSAYLLWFEKDTAITIAKLDAIISVCMCIASIVVLNFLQDGSEFSFRLELILLIPYYIKLGRIEDAWKAVVPANNLSLPL
;
A
#
# COMPACT_ATOMS: atom_id res chain seq x y z
N MET A 1 -50.37 17.24 17.61
CA MET A 1 -49.14 18.05 17.74
C MET A 1 -48.03 17.18 17.19
N GLU A 2 -47.78 17.26 15.89
CA GLU A 2 -46.74 16.47 15.22
C GLU A 2 -45.37 16.95 15.68
N THR A 3 -44.60 16.04 16.26
CA THR A 3 -43.21 16.28 16.64
C THR A 3 -42.37 16.30 15.37
N ILE A 4 -41.97 17.50 14.93
CA ILE A 4 -40.92 17.65 13.93
C ILE A 4 -39.63 17.14 14.58
N SER A 5 -39.23 15.91 14.27
CA SER A 5 -37.90 15.41 14.59
C SER A 5 -36.91 16.22 13.75
N GLU A 6 -36.23 17.18 14.36
CA GLU A 6 -35.08 17.81 13.72
C GLU A 6 -34.10 16.70 13.30
N PRO A 7 -33.68 16.62 12.02
CA PRO A 7 -32.64 15.69 11.64
C PRO A 7 -31.39 16.05 12.43
N SER A 8 -30.99 15.18 13.37
CA SER A 8 -29.80 15.37 14.19
C SER A 8 -28.59 15.54 13.27
N ILE A 9 -28.10 16.77 13.15
CA ILE A 9 -26.90 17.14 12.38
C ILE A 9 -25.64 16.37 12.86
N PHE A 10 -25.74 15.67 13.98
CA PHE A 10 -24.70 14.84 14.59
C PHE A 10 -24.58 13.41 14.03
N ASP A 11 -25.45 12.99 13.10
CA ASP A 11 -25.50 11.58 12.65
C ASP A 11 -24.51 11.22 11.52
N ASN A 12 -23.49 12.07 11.26
CA ASN A 12 -22.43 11.81 10.28
C ASN A 12 -21.04 11.86 10.91
N THR A 13 -20.88 11.29 12.11
CA THR A 13 -19.54 11.05 12.64
C THR A 13 -18.99 9.82 11.92
N PRO A 14 -17.92 9.91 11.09
CA PRO A 14 -17.31 8.72 10.52
C PRO A 14 -16.76 7.87 11.67
N ALA A 15 -17.54 6.87 12.06
CA ALA A 15 -17.14 5.86 13.01
C ALA A 15 -15.98 5.09 12.36
N ARG A 16 -14.77 5.22 12.91
CA ARG A 16 -13.50 4.58 12.49
C ARG A 16 -12.86 5.12 11.20
N ARG A 17 -11.53 5.28 11.25
CA ARG A 17 -10.72 5.80 10.13
C ARG A 17 -10.81 4.90 8.89
N ARG A 18 -10.97 3.59 9.09
CA ARG A 18 -11.12 2.64 7.99
C ARG A 18 -12.35 2.88 7.13
N ASP A 19 -13.39 3.54 7.62
CA ASP A 19 -14.59 3.77 6.82
C ASP A 19 -14.42 4.90 5.82
N LEU A 20 -13.34 5.69 5.97
CA LEU A 20 -12.88 6.64 4.95
C LEU A 20 -12.24 5.92 3.75
N LEU A 21 -11.74 4.69 3.93
CA LEU A 21 -11.12 3.92 2.87
C LEU A 21 -12.19 3.26 1.99
N PRO A 22 -12.16 3.47 0.66
CA PRO A 22 -12.99 2.71 -0.26
C PRO A 22 -12.76 1.22 -0.12
N TRP A 23 -13.81 0.44 -0.42
CA TRP A 23 -13.76 -1.02 -0.40
C TRP A 23 -12.59 -1.64 -1.16
N TRP A 24 -12.17 -1.04 -2.29
CA TRP A 24 -11.09 -1.56 -3.13
C TRP A 24 -9.73 -1.40 -2.43
N ILE A 25 -9.49 -0.27 -1.75
CA ILE A 25 -8.27 -0.07 -0.94
C ILE A 25 -8.23 -1.07 0.21
N LYS A 26 -9.37 -1.34 0.85
CA LYS A 26 -9.48 -2.35 1.91
C LYS A 26 -9.06 -3.73 1.41
N THR A 27 -9.53 -4.15 0.22
CA THR A 27 -9.14 -5.43 -0.41
C THR A 27 -7.65 -5.48 -0.72
N PHE A 28 -7.08 -4.44 -1.35
CA PHE A 28 -5.65 -4.41 -1.66
C PHE A 28 -4.77 -4.38 -0.42
N CYS A 29 -5.20 -3.72 0.67
CA CYS A 29 -4.44 -3.75 1.92
C CYS A 29 -4.30 -5.18 2.44
N TRP A 30 -5.38 -5.97 2.42
CA TRP A 30 -5.32 -7.36 2.87
C TRP A 30 -4.42 -8.22 2.00
N ILE A 31 -4.52 -8.07 0.67
CA ILE A 31 -3.66 -8.75 -0.30
C ILE A 31 -2.19 -8.41 -0.05
N PHE A 32 -1.84 -7.12 0.01
CA PHE A 32 -0.45 -6.69 0.19
C PHE A 32 0.13 -7.05 1.56
N MET A 33 -0.68 -7.12 2.62
CA MET A 33 -0.21 -7.66 3.90
C MET A 33 0.21 -9.13 3.78
N ILE A 34 -0.58 -9.96 3.09
CA ILE A 34 -0.24 -11.37 2.86
C ILE A 34 1.02 -11.48 2.00
N PHE A 35 1.09 -10.74 0.89
CA PHE A 35 2.28 -10.72 0.03
C PHE A 35 3.53 -10.27 0.78
N GLY A 36 3.41 -9.26 1.66
CA GLY A 36 4.51 -8.81 2.51
C GLY A 36 5.03 -9.93 3.41
N VAL A 37 4.14 -10.72 4.02
CA VAL A 37 4.53 -11.88 4.83
C VAL A 37 5.15 -12.98 3.95
N VAL A 38 4.55 -13.29 2.80
CA VAL A 38 5.07 -14.30 1.86
C VAL A 38 6.48 -13.94 1.39
N VAL A 39 6.76 -12.67 1.09
CA VAL A 39 8.09 -12.27 0.62
C VAL A 39 9.16 -12.43 1.71
N LEU A 40 8.80 -12.24 2.99
CA LEU A 40 9.69 -12.53 4.12
C LEU A 40 9.95 -14.03 4.27
N PHE A 41 8.94 -14.88 4.03
CA PHE A 41 9.14 -16.32 3.95
C PHE A 41 10.06 -16.71 2.77
N CYS A 42 9.90 -16.07 1.60
CA CYS A 42 10.80 -16.27 0.46
C CYS A 42 12.25 -15.89 0.80
N LEU A 43 12.46 -14.82 1.57
CA LEU A 43 13.80 -14.47 2.06
C LEU A 43 14.38 -15.56 2.96
N GLY A 44 13.59 -16.07 3.92
CA GLY A 44 14.00 -17.17 4.80
C GLY A 44 14.31 -18.46 4.03
N ALA A 45 13.48 -18.82 3.05
CA ALA A 45 13.72 -19.96 2.17
C ALA A 45 14.96 -19.75 1.28
N GLY A 46 15.20 -18.53 0.82
CA GLY A 46 16.41 -18.15 0.08
C GLY A 46 17.68 -18.38 0.89
N LEU A 47 17.68 -18.06 2.19
CA LEU A 47 18.80 -18.36 3.11
C LEU A 47 19.06 -19.85 3.27
N MET A 48 18.06 -20.71 3.05
CA MET A 48 18.19 -22.17 3.06
C MET A 48 18.63 -22.74 1.70
N GLY A 49 18.92 -21.89 0.71
CA GLY A 49 19.32 -22.28 -0.63
C GLY A 49 18.17 -22.58 -1.58
N SER A 50 16.92 -22.25 -1.21
CA SER A 50 15.77 -22.41 -2.10
C SER A 50 15.70 -21.28 -3.11
N GLN A 51 15.46 -21.62 -4.37
CA GLN A 51 15.17 -20.63 -5.41
C GLN A 51 13.71 -20.22 -5.31
N ALA A 52 13.43 -18.92 -5.44
CA ALA A 52 12.07 -18.41 -5.52
C ALA A 52 12.02 -17.34 -6.61
N LYS A 53 11.07 -17.49 -7.53
CA LYS A 53 10.86 -16.52 -8.60
C LYS A 53 10.14 -15.30 -8.02
N LEU A 54 10.86 -14.20 -7.94
CA LEU A 54 10.34 -12.89 -7.55
C LEU A 54 10.17 -12.05 -8.80
N ALA A 55 8.96 -11.55 -9.03
CA ALA A 55 8.68 -10.64 -10.12
C ALA A 55 7.74 -9.53 -9.63
N PHE A 56 8.18 -8.28 -9.71
CA PHE A 56 7.39 -7.13 -9.27
C PHE A 56 7.86 -5.83 -9.91
N TYR A 57 6.91 -4.95 -10.28
CA TYR A 57 7.17 -3.67 -10.94
C TYR A 57 8.11 -3.75 -12.15
N GLY A 58 8.08 -4.88 -12.87
CA GLY A 58 8.86 -5.09 -14.09
C GLY A 58 10.25 -5.68 -13.89
N PHE A 59 10.74 -5.78 -12.66
CA PHE A 59 11.96 -6.54 -12.36
C PHE A 59 11.60 -7.99 -12.05
N GLU A 60 12.42 -8.92 -12.53
CA GLU A 60 12.32 -10.34 -12.20
C GLU A 60 13.67 -10.92 -11.81
N THR A 61 13.66 -11.88 -10.89
CA THR A 61 14.82 -12.68 -10.50
C THR A 61 14.38 -14.03 -9.95
N ASN A 62 15.20 -15.05 -10.11
CA ASN A 62 15.00 -16.37 -9.53
C ASN A 62 15.79 -16.58 -8.23
N ASP A 63 16.64 -15.61 -7.87
CA ASP A 63 17.49 -15.65 -6.68
C ASP A 63 17.04 -14.57 -5.68
N PRO A 64 16.41 -14.97 -4.56
CA PRO A 64 15.98 -14.05 -3.49
C PRO A 64 17.11 -13.27 -2.85
N LEU A 65 18.33 -13.81 -2.82
CA LEU A 65 19.50 -13.18 -2.20
C LEU A 65 20.32 -12.34 -3.18
N SER A 66 19.95 -12.32 -4.46
CA SER A 66 20.54 -11.40 -5.44
C SER A 66 20.25 -9.93 -5.07
N PRO A 67 21.06 -8.95 -5.53
CA PRO A 67 20.79 -7.54 -5.28
C PRO A 67 19.40 -7.08 -5.72
N ILE A 68 18.92 -7.58 -6.87
CA ILE A 68 17.56 -7.33 -7.37
C ILE A 68 16.52 -8.02 -6.48
N GLY A 69 16.78 -9.26 -6.05
CA GLY A 69 15.90 -10.02 -5.16
C GLY A 69 15.68 -9.33 -3.82
N LEU A 70 16.77 -8.87 -3.20
CA LEU A 70 16.73 -8.11 -1.95
C LEU A 70 15.99 -6.78 -2.13
N LEU A 71 16.19 -6.08 -3.25
CA LEU A 71 15.44 -4.86 -3.57
C LEU A 71 13.94 -5.15 -3.70
N LEU A 72 13.55 -6.21 -4.43
CA LEU A 72 12.15 -6.61 -4.58
C LEU A 72 11.51 -6.99 -3.25
N ILE A 73 12.21 -7.78 -2.44
CA ILE A 73 11.80 -8.15 -1.08
C ILE A 73 11.59 -6.90 -0.22
N ALA A 74 12.53 -5.94 -0.25
CA ALA A 74 12.43 -4.70 0.50
C ALA A 74 11.21 -3.86 0.09
N VAL A 75 10.99 -3.68 -1.22
CA VAL A 75 9.85 -2.90 -1.74
C VAL A 75 8.51 -3.60 -1.44
N MET A 76 8.41 -4.91 -1.65
CA MET A 76 7.20 -5.67 -1.32
C MET A 76 6.91 -5.71 0.17
N SER A 77 7.96 -5.81 1.01
CA SER A 77 7.83 -5.73 2.47
C SER A 77 7.35 -4.35 2.91
N PHE A 78 7.91 -3.28 2.33
CA PHE A 78 7.49 -1.91 2.60
C PHE A 78 6.03 -1.68 2.21
N LYS A 79 5.60 -2.25 1.09
CA LYS A 79 4.20 -2.22 0.64
C LYS A 79 3.27 -2.95 1.61
N GLY A 80 3.66 -4.13 2.09
CA GLY A 80 2.94 -4.86 3.13
C GLY A 80 2.85 -4.08 4.44
N TYR A 81 3.93 -3.40 4.84
CA TYR A 81 3.96 -2.54 6.03
C TYR A 81 3.03 -1.32 5.87
N SER A 82 3.07 -0.65 4.72
CA SER A 82 2.15 0.45 4.38
C SER A 82 0.68 0.02 4.47
N ALA A 83 0.35 -1.14 3.89
CA ALA A 83 -0.97 -1.74 3.97
C ALA A 83 -1.40 -2.08 5.41
N TYR A 84 -0.48 -2.59 6.23
CA TYR A 84 -0.70 -2.81 7.65
C TYR A 84 -1.05 -1.50 8.38
N LEU A 85 -0.28 -0.42 8.17
CA LEU A 85 -0.57 0.86 8.83
C LEU A 85 -1.96 1.41 8.46
N LEU A 86 -2.35 1.31 7.19
CA LEU A 86 -3.69 1.68 6.72
C LEU A 86 -4.79 0.83 7.35
N TRP A 87 -4.58 -0.49 7.41
CA TRP A 87 -5.56 -1.40 7.97
C TRP A 87 -5.73 -1.26 9.48
N PHE A 88 -4.66 -0.92 10.20
CA PHE A 88 -4.68 -0.72 11.66
C PHE A 88 -4.84 0.74 12.07
N GLU A 89 -5.28 1.62 11.15
CA GLU A 89 -5.71 2.99 11.46
C GLU A 89 -4.64 3.88 12.08
N LYS A 90 -3.35 3.63 11.79
CA LYS A 90 -2.24 4.37 12.39
C LYS A 90 -2.22 5.83 11.91
N ASP A 91 -1.73 6.74 12.76
CA ASP A 91 -1.69 8.18 12.45
C ASP A 91 -0.80 8.49 11.24
N THR A 92 0.30 7.73 11.08
CA THR A 92 1.24 7.88 9.96
C THR A 92 0.82 7.10 8.71
N ALA A 93 -0.31 6.39 8.72
CA ALA A 93 -0.71 5.50 7.65
C ALA A 93 -0.82 6.19 6.29
N ILE A 94 -1.47 7.36 6.23
CA ILE A 94 -1.64 8.12 4.99
C ILE A 94 -0.30 8.58 4.43
N THR A 95 0.61 9.08 5.29
CA THR A 95 1.93 9.56 4.88
C THR A 95 2.79 8.43 4.32
N ILE A 96 2.84 7.28 5.00
CA ILE A 96 3.60 6.12 4.55
C ILE A 96 2.99 5.53 3.27
N ALA A 97 1.66 5.50 3.16
CA ALA A 97 0.96 5.03 1.97
C ALA A 97 1.21 5.91 0.74
N LYS A 98 1.30 7.23 0.92
CA LYS A 98 1.72 8.15 -0.14
C LYS A 98 3.18 7.93 -0.55
N LEU A 99 4.08 7.73 0.42
CA LEU A 99 5.48 7.43 0.15
C LEU A 99 5.64 6.12 -0.64
N ASP A 100 4.91 5.06 -0.25
CA ASP A 100 4.87 3.79 -0.99
C ASP A 100 4.41 3.96 -2.42
N ALA A 101 3.39 4.80 -2.66
CA ALA A 101 2.93 5.08 -4.01
C ALA A 101 4.02 5.77 -4.87
N ILE A 102 4.75 6.74 -4.30
CA ILE A 102 5.85 7.43 -4.98
C ILE A 102 6.99 6.46 -5.29
N ILE A 103 7.43 5.67 -4.30
CA ILE A 103 8.49 4.66 -4.49
C ILE A 103 8.10 3.67 -5.59
N SER A 104 6.83 3.23 -5.60
CA SER A 104 6.32 2.30 -6.60
C SER A 104 6.37 2.90 -8.03
N VAL A 105 6.00 4.17 -8.18
CA VAL A 105 6.13 4.88 -9.47
C VAL A 105 7.59 4.99 -9.90
N CYS A 106 8.49 5.36 -8.98
CA CYS A 106 9.93 5.42 -9.25
C CYS A 106 10.49 4.05 -9.66
N MET A 107 10.08 2.97 -9.01
CA MET A 107 10.49 1.60 -9.34
C MET A 107 10.04 1.21 -10.75
N CYS A 108 8.80 1.52 -11.13
CA CYS A 108 8.32 1.26 -12.48
C CYS A 108 9.10 2.04 -13.54
N ILE A 109 9.36 3.33 -13.32
CA ILE A 109 10.17 4.16 -14.23
C ILE A 109 11.59 3.61 -14.33
N ALA A 110 12.21 3.25 -13.19
CA ALA A 110 13.53 2.63 -13.17
C ALA A 110 13.55 1.32 -13.96
N SER A 111 12.51 0.48 -13.86
CA SER A 111 12.42 -0.76 -14.64
C SER A 111 12.40 -0.49 -16.14
N ILE A 112 11.67 0.53 -16.59
CA ILE A 112 11.61 0.91 -18.01
C ILE A 112 12.98 1.37 -18.50
N VAL A 113 13.68 2.20 -17.72
CA VAL A 113 15.02 2.69 -18.08
C VAL A 113 16.04 1.55 -18.12
N VAL A 114 16.05 0.69 -17.10
CA VAL A 114 17.00 -0.44 -17.00
C VAL A 114 16.72 -1.48 -18.08
N LEU A 115 15.47 -1.85 -18.31
CA LEU A 115 15.10 -2.85 -19.33
C LEU A 115 15.41 -2.35 -20.74
N ASN A 116 15.05 -1.09 -21.07
CA ASN A 116 15.38 -0.52 -22.39
C ASN A 116 16.90 -0.37 -22.63
N PHE A 117 17.71 -0.26 -21.57
CA PHE A 117 19.17 -0.23 -21.70
C PHE A 117 19.77 -1.63 -21.90
N LEU A 118 19.11 -2.67 -21.39
CA LEU A 118 19.59 -4.06 -21.45
C LEU A 118 19.02 -4.85 -22.65
N GLN A 119 17.87 -4.43 -23.19
CA GLN A 119 17.20 -5.08 -24.32
C GLN A 119 16.98 -4.04 -25.43
N ASP A 120 17.50 -4.32 -26.64
CA ASP A 120 17.30 -3.53 -27.87
C ASP A 120 15.86 -3.67 -28.43
N GLY A 121 14.85 -3.54 -27.57
CA GLY A 121 13.44 -3.72 -27.90
C GLY A 121 12.54 -2.94 -26.96
N SER A 122 11.85 -1.94 -27.49
CA SER A 122 10.92 -1.08 -26.75
C SER A 122 9.55 -1.72 -26.58
N GLU A 123 9.47 -2.83 -25.84
CA GLU A 123 8.17 -3.36 -25.42
C GLU A 123 7.62 -2.52 -24.24
N PHE A 124 6.96 -1.42 -24.59
CA PHE A 124 6.22 -0.58 -23.64
C PHE A 124 5.01 -1.35 -23.08
N SER A 125 5.26 -2.20 -22.09
CA SER A 125 4.20 -2.85 -21.31
C SER A 125 3.58 -1.81 -20.38
N PHE A 126 2.41 -1.27 -20.74
CA PHE A 126 1.63 -0.45 -19.82
C PHE A 126 1.31 -1.27 -18.57
N ARG A 127 1.97 -0.94 -17.46
CA ARG A 127 1.75 -1.65 -16.20
C ARG A 127 0.46 -1.13 -15.57
N LEU A 128 -0.56 -2.01 -15.49
CA LEU A 128 -1.84 -1.74 -14.82
C LEU A 128 -1.64 -1.23 -13.38
N GLU A 129 -0.50 -1.57 -12.77
CA GLU A 129 -0.03 -1.08 -11.48
C GLU A 129 0.08 0.46 -11.44
N LEU A 130 0.61 1.10 -12.49
CA LEU A 130 0.75 2.57 -12.57
C LEU A 130 -0.61 3.26 -12.64
N ILE A 131 -1.53 2.70 -13.42
CA ILE A 131 -2.90 3.20 -13.57
C ILE A 131 -3.64 3.10 -12.24
N LEU A 132 -3.40 2.06 -11.44
CA LEU A 132 -4.01 1.88 -10.12
C LEU A 132 -3.40 2.80 -9.05
N LEU A 133 -2.11 3.14 -9.17
CA LEU A 133 -1.39 4.02 -8.22
C LEU A 133 -1.89 5.47 -8.23
N ILE A 134 -2.30 5.99 -9.39
CA ILE A 134 -2.82 7.37 -9.52
C ILE A 134 -4.10 7.61 -8.69
N PRO A 135 -5.20 6.86 -8.89
CA PRO A 135 -6.42 7.05 -8.12
C PRO A 135 -6.20 6.71 -6.64
N TYR A 136 -5.30 5.76 -6.33
CA TYR A 136 -4.88 5.48 -4.96
C TYR A 136 -4.29 6.72 -4.27
N TYR A 137 -3.28 7.33 -4.89
CA TYR A 137 -2.61 8.51 -4.34
C TYR A 137 -3.56 9.70 -4.16
N ILE A 138 -4.38 9.98 -5.17
CA ILE A 138 -5.38 11.06 -5.12
C ILE A 138 -6.37 10.81 -3.98
N LYS A 139 -6.86 9.57 -3.84
CA LYS A 139 -7.83 9.24 -2.80
C LYS A 139 -7.24 9.39 -1.40
N LEU A 140 -6.00 8.96 -1.18
CA LEU A 140 -5.28 9.16 0.08
C LEU A 140 -5.14 10.64 0.45
N GLY A 141 -4.86 11.50 -0.53
CA GLY A 141 -4.82 12.95 -0.30
C GLY A 141 -6.17 13.52 0.11
N ARG A 142 -7.26 13.09 -0.54
CA ARG A 142 -8.61 13.58 -0.24
C ARG A 142 -9.12 13.16 1.15
N ILE A 143 -8.65 12.04 1.68
CA ILE A 143 -9.07 11.55 3.00
C ILE A 143 -8.10 11.94 4.11
N GLU A 144 -6.97 12.60 3.81
CA GLU A 144 -5.94 12.90 4.80
C GLU A 144 -6.46 13.78 5.94
N ASP A 145 -7.19 14.84 5.61
CA ASP A 145 -7.72 15.77 6.61
C ASP A 145 -8.79 15.08 7.47
N ALA A 146 -9.69 14.31 6.83
CA ALA A 146 -10.67 13.50 7.53
C ALA A 146 -10.01 12.42 8.41
N TRP A 147 -8.90 11.82 7.96
CA TRP A 147 -8.15 10.81 8.71
C TRP A 147 -7.52 11.39 9.97
N LYS A 148 -6.97 12.60 9.89
CA LYS A 148 -6.41 13.34 11.03
C LYS A 148 -7.49 13.82 11.99
N ALA A 149 -8.66 14.20 11.48
CA ALA A 149 -9.77 14.67 12.29
C ALA A 149 -10.44 13.55 13.13
N VAL A 150 -10.39 12.30 12.66
CA VAL A 150 -10.91 11.14 13.41
C VAL A 150 -9.89 10.68 14.45
N VAL A 151 -10.32 10.65 15.72
CA VAL A 151 -9.53 10.14 16.85
C VAL A 151 -9.23 8.65 16.64
N PRO A 152 -7.97 8.20 16.75
CA PRO A 152 -7.63 6.79 16.59
C PRO A 152 -8.26 5.98 17.73
N ALA A 153 -8.75 4.77 17.42
CA ALA A 153 -9.39 3.88 18.38
C ALA A 153 -8.54 3.58 19.64
N ASN A 154 -7.21 3.74 19.55
CA ASN A 154 -6.26 3.52 20.64
C ASN A 154 -6.25 4.63 21.71
N ASN A 155 -6.84 5.80 21.43
CA ASN A 155 -6.90 6.94 22.36
C ASN A 155 -8.26 7.07 23.07
N LEU A 156 -9.22 6.19 22.80
CA LEU A 156 -10.53 6.18 23.45
C LEU A 156 -10.53 5.58 24.88
N SER A 157 -9.38 5.09 25.36
CA SER A 157 -9.26 4.38 26.66
C SER A 157 -8.60 5.19 27.78
N LEU A 158 -8.31 6.48 27.58
CA LEU A 158 -7.79 7.34 28.64
C LEU A 158 -8.88 8.32 29.10
N PRO A 159 -9.58 8.05 30.22
CA PRO A 159 -10.29 9.11 30.91
C PRO A 159 -9.23 10.11 31.42
N LEU A 160 -9.44 11.39 31.11
CA LEU A 160 -8.71 12.51 31.70
C LEU A 160 -8.85 12.52 33.22
#